data_AF-A0A9D9Z1S0-F1
#
_entry.id   AF-A0A9D9Z1S0-F1
#
_cell.length_a   1.000
_cell.length_b   1.000
_cell.length_c   1.000
_cell.angle_alpha   90.00
_cell.angle_beta   90.00
_cell.angle_gamma   90.00
#
_symmetry.space_group_name_H-M   'P 1'
#
loop_
_entity.id
_entity.type
_entity.pdbx_description
1 polymer ?
#
loop_
_entity_poly.entity_id
_entity_poly.type
_entity_poly.pdbx_seq_one_letter_code
_entity_poly.pdbx_strand_id
1 'polypeptide(L)'
;MALLPGAEHTALARNFAPEYAAGHLTWDLLYPDASTAGEAQKSTVWRQHIAPLLDQHCDAIHALAMDTVGAGLRAPGIANGVKRTAFFRLQPGVDADTAARFERDLLAMPLYIPEIRNWRLSRASAAGWHRADATDWTWVWEQEFNDLDGLTGPYMIHPHHWAHIDRWFDPESGDQAIDVNLSHAFSAFGESLLALELIPPGINGLCNQAR
;
A
#
# COMPACT_ATOMS: atom_id res chain seq x y z
N MET A 1 15.55 -18.26 10.06
CA MET A 1 14.38 -17.36 10.05
C MET A 1 13.20 -18.21 10.45
N ALA A 2 12.61 -17.99 11.64
CA ALA A 2 11.43 -18.76 12.03
C ALA A 2 10.27 -18.31 11.12
N LEU A 3 9.70 -19.25 10.36
CA LEU A 3 8.57 -18.97 9.48
C LEU A 3 7.37 -18.55 10.35
N LEU A 4 6.75 -17.42 10.00
CA LEU A 4 5.49 -17.02 10.61
C LEU A 4 4.42 -18.08 10.26
N PRO A 5 3.72 -18.65 11.24
CA PRO A 5 2.74 -19.69 10.97
C PRO A 5 1.67 -19.21 9.99
N GLY A 6 1.40 -20.00 8.95
CA GLY A 6 0.35 -19.73 7.98
C GLY A 6 0.63 -18.62 6.97
N ALA A 7 1.82 -18.01 6.97
CA ALA A 7 2.20 -17.07 5.92
C ALA A 7 2.42 -17.80 4.58
N GLU A 8 1.74 -17.35 3.53
CA GLU A 8 1.86 -17.88 2.16
C GLU A 8 3.00 -17.20 1.41
N HIS A 9 3.21 -15.90 1.68
CA HIS A 9 4.30 -15.14 1.11
C HIS A 9 4.94 -14.23 2.17
N THR A 10 6.26 -14.07 2.08
CA THR A 10 7.03 -13.16 2.93
C THR A 10 8.15 -12.53 2.11
N ALA A 11 8.19 -11.21 2.04
CA ALA A 11 9.25 -10.47 1.36
C ALA A 11 9.73 -9.30 2.22
N LEU A 12 11.04 -9.30 2.53
CA LEU A 12 11.69 -8.19 3.24
C LEU A 12 12.59 -7.45 2.25
N ALA A 13 12.37 -6.15 2.10
CA ALA A 13 13.13 -5.30 1.20
C ALA A 13 13.57 -4.01 1.88
N ARG A 14 14.66 -3.42 1.39
CA ARG A 14 15.08 -2.06 1.76
C ARG A 14 14.29 -1.06 0.93
N ASN A 15 13.79 -0.01 1.59
CA ASN A 15 13.19 1.12 0.87
C ASN A 15 14.28 1.90 0.12
N PHE A 16 13.93 2.41 -1.05
CA PHE A 16 14.85 3.18 -1.89
C PHE A 16 15.12 4.58 -1.35
N ALA A 17 14.18 5.15 -0.60
CA ALA A 17 14.21 6.53 -0.10
C ALA A 17 13.84 6.61 1.38
N PRO A 18 14.58 5.91 2.27
CA PRO A 18 14.23 5.80 3.69
C PRO A 18 14.28 7.14 4.43
N GLU A 19 15.01 8.12 3.92
CA GLU A 19 15.12 9.47 4.47
C GLU A 19 13.89 10.35 4.19
N TYR A 20 13.05 9.96 3.22
CA TYR A 20 11.88 10.74 2.81
C TYR A 20 10.55 10.15 3.27
N ALA A 21 10.52 8.93 3.81
CA ALA A 21 9.27 8.27 4.25
C ALA A 21 9.48 6.90 4.94
N ALA A 22 8.37 6.31 5.47
CA ALA A 22 8.06 4.92 5.91
C ALA A 22 9.14 4.03 6.59
N GLY A 23 10.36 4.50 6.82
CA GLY A 23 11.47 3.78 7.41
C GLY A 23 12.36 3.04 6.41
N HIS A 24 13.35 2.31 6.95
CA HIS A 24 14.42 1.67 6.18
C HIS A 24 14.01 0.39 5.45
N LEU A 25 12.97 -0.27 5.91
CA LEU A 25 12.57 -1.60 5.49
C LEU A 25 11.07 -1.66 5.24
N THR A 26 10.68 -2.45 4.26
CA THR A 26 9.31 -2.91 4.04
C THR A 26 9.30 -4.42 4.17
N TRP A 27 8.37 -4.93 4.97
CA TRP A 27 8.15 -6.37 5.12
C TRP A 27 6.71 -6.70 4.71
N ASP A 28 6.56 -7.24 3.52
CA ASP A 28 5.29 -7.73 3.02
C ASP A 28 5.04 -9.15 3.55
N LEU A 29 3.85 -9.36 4.11
CA LEU A 29 3.36 -10.63 4.64
C LEU A 29 1.98 -10.91 4.07
N LEU A 30 1.85 -12.03 3.34
CA LEU A 30 0.57 -12.49 2.83
C LEU A 30 0.09 -13.70 3.61
N TYR A 31 -1.18 -13.66 3.98
CA TYR A 31 -1.90 -14.74 4.65
C TYR A 31 -3.15 -15.07 3.81
N PRO A 32 -3.65 -16.31 3.88
CA PRO A 32 -4.85 -16.72 3.14
C PRO A 32 -6.10 -15.95 3.58
N ASP A 33 -6.13 -15.52 4.85
CA ASP A 33 -7.23 -14.77 5.43
C ASP A 33 -6.79 -14.01 6.69
N ALA A 34 -7.64 -13.08 7.13
CA ALA A 34 -7.41 -12.27 8.32
C ALA A 34 -7.35 -13.09 9.63
N SER A 35 -8.03 -14.24 9.69
CA SER A 35 -8.00 -15.12 10.87
C SER A 35 -6.61 -15.74 11.04
N THR A 36 -6.04 -16.25 9.95
CA THR A 36 -4.70 -16.84 9.90
C THR A 36 -3.64 -15.80 10.25
N ALA A 37 -3.75 -14.58 9.70
CA ALA A 37 -2.89 -13.47 10.09
C ALA A 37 -2.97 -13.16 11.60
N GLY A 38 -4.18 -13.17 12.17
CA GLY A 38 -4.40 -12.97 13.60
C GLY A 38 -3.80 -14.08 14.47
N GLU A 39 -3.91 -15.34 14.06
CA GLU A 39 -3.27 -16.46 14.77
C GLU A 39 -1.74 -16.42 14.66
N ALA A 40 -1.18 -15.98 13.53
CA ALA A 40 0.25 -15.79 13.37
C ALA A 40 0.79 -14.75 14.37
N GLN A 41 0.06 -13.66 14.63
CA GLN A 41 0.42 -12.66 15.64
C GLN A 41 0.30 -13.20 17.08
N LYS A 42 -0.53 -14.21 17.33
CA LYS A 42 -0.60 -14.93 18.61
C LYS A 42 0.47 -16.01 18.74
N SER A 43 1.25 -16.30 17.70
CA SER A 43 2.27 -17.35 17.76
C SER A 43 3.40 -17.04 18.75
N THR A 44 4.12 -18.08 19.18
CA THR A 44 5.34 -17.93 20.00
C THR A 44 6.40 -17.10 19.28
N VAL A 45 6.56 -17.30 17.97
CA VAL A 45 7.53 -16.55 17.15
C VAL A 45 7.23 -15.05 17.19
N TRP A 46 5.96 -14.66 17.01
CA TRP A 46 5.59 -13.25 17.08
C TRP A 46 5.82 -12.68 18.48
N ARG A 47 5.26 -13.33 19.51
CA ARG A 47 5.29 -12.82 20.88
C ARG A 47 6.68 -12.77 21.51
N GLN A 48 7.56 -13.71 21.18
CA GLN A 48 8.90 -13.81 21.79
C GLN A 48 10.01 -13.19 20.96
N HIS A 49 9.79 -12.94 19.66
CA HIS A 49 10.84 -12.42 18.78
C HIS A 49 10.44 -11.14 18.05
N ILE A 50 9.27 -11.09 17.40
CA ILE A 50 8.90 -9.94 16.55
C ILE A 50 8.42 -8.77 17.40
N ALA A 51 7.39 -8.97 18.23
CA ALA A 51 6.83 -7.90 19.04
C ALA A 51 7.88 -7.20 19.95
N PRO A 52 8.77 -7.93 20.65
CA PRO A 52 9.82 -7.29 21.45
C PRO A 52 10.79 -6.44 20.62
N LEU A 53 11.12 -6.86 19.39
CA LEU A 53 11.99 -6.07 18.50
C LEU A 53 11.29 -4.80 18.01
N LEU A 54 10.00 -4.88 17.68
CA LEU A 54 9.20 -3.71 17.33
C LEU A 54 9.12 -2.73 18.51
N ASP A 55 8.88 -3.23 19.72
CA ASP A 55 8.83 -2.40 20.93
C ASP A 55 10.18 -1.74 21.24
N GLN A 56 11.29 -2.45 20.98
CA GLN A 56 12.63 -1.94 21.22
C GLN A 56 13.07 -0.89 20.17
N HIS A 57 12.64 -1.03 18.92
CA HIS A 57 13.21 -0.28 17.80
C HIS A 57 12.24 0.71 17.13
N CYS A 58 10.94 0.63 17.40
CA CYS A 58 9.95 1.51 16.79
C CYS A 58 9.38 2.51 17.81
N ASP A 59 9.61 3.80 17.56
CA ASP A 59 8.98 4.88 18.33
C ASP A 59 7.45 4.90 18.13
N ALA A 60 7.00 4.57 16.91
CA ALA A 60 5.59 4.46 16.55
C ALA A 60 5.32 3.21 15.69
N ILE A 61 4.12 2.65 15.84
CA ILE A 61 3.60 1.48 15.13
C ILE A 61 2.24 1.85 14.54
N HIS A 62 2.19 2.03 13.23
CA HIS A 62 0.94 2.22 12.50
C HIS A 62 0.41 0.86 12.03
N ALA A 63 -0.35 0.19 12.90
CA ALA A 63 -1.03 -1.05 12.54
C ALA A 63 -2.41 -0.73 11.96
N LEU A 64 -2.70 -1.22 10.75
CA LEU A 64 -3.90 -0.86 10.01
C LEU A 64 -4.66 -2.12 9.53
N ALA A 65 -5.97 -2.14 9.76
CA ALA A 65 -6.89 -2.98 9.01
C ALA A 65 -7.29 -2.26 7.73
N MET A 66 -7.30 -2.97 6.61
CA MET A 66 -7.54 -2.41 5.27
C MET A 66 -8.79 -3.01 4.65
N ASP A 67 -9.70 -2.15 4.19
CA ASP A 67 -10.88 -2.52 3.40
C ASP A 67 -10.73 -1.98 1.98
N THR A 68 -10.73 -2.88 0.99
CA THR A 68 -10.44 -2.50 -0.40
C THR A 68 -11.60 -1.71 -1.00
N VAL A 69 -11.32 -0.48 -1.45
CA VAL A 69 -12.26 0.36 -2.21
C VAL A 69 -12.26 -0.02 -3.68
N GLY A 70 -11.08 -0.21 -4.25
CA GLY A 70 -10.90 -0.56 -5.65
C GLY A 70 -9.49 -1.00 -5.96
N ALA A 71 -9.34 -1.92 -6.91
CA ALA A 71 -8.06 -2.49 -7.30
C ALA A 71 -8.08 -2.86 -8.79
N GLY A 72 -6.89 -3.06 -9.35
CA GLY A 72 -6.74 -3.53 -10.72
C GLY A 72 -5.35 -4.07 -11.01
N LEU A 73 -5.30 -5.03 -11.94
CA LEU A 73 -4.07 -5.69 -12.38
C LEU A 73 -3.94 -5.53 -13.90
N ARG A 74 -2.94 -4.79 -14.37
CA ARG A 74 -2.57 -4.72 -15.79
C ARG A 74 -1.48 -5.73 -16.13
N ALA A 75 -0.60 -6.02 -15.18
CA ALA A 75 0.51 -6.93 -15.35
C ALA A 75 0.61 -7.86 -14.13
N PRO A 76 -0.33 -8.81 -13.94
CA PRO A 76 -0.31 -9.70 -12.79
C PRO A 76 0.96 -10.56 -12.68
N GLY A 77 1.62 -10.83 -13.82
CA GLY A 77 2.90 -11.56 -13.87
C GLY A 77 4.14 -10.66 -13.79
N ILE A 78 4.00 -9.39 -13.40
CA ILE A 78 5.16 -8.51 -13.20
C ILE A 78 6.07 -9.09 -12.11
N ALA A 79 7.38 -9.03 -12.36
CA ALA A 79 8.41 -9.55 -11.47
C ALA A 79 9.60 -8.61 -11.47
N ASN A 80 10.39 -8.64 -10.39
CA ASN A 80 11.56 -7.77 -10.20
C ASN A 80 11.25 -6.27 -10.34
N GLY A 81 10.04 -5.87 -9.94
CA GLY A 81 9.54 -4.50 -10.06
C GLY A 81 9.70 -3.67 -8.79
N VAL A 82 9.03 -2.53 -8.76
CA VAL A 82 8.98 -1.63 -7.59
C VAL A 82 7.54 -1.55 -7.08
N LYS A 83 7.35 -1.82 -5.80
CA LYS A 83 6.08 -1.59 -5.10
C LYS A 83 6.17 -0.27 -4.36
N ARG A 84 5.15 0.56 -4.48
CA ARG A 84 4.93 1.78 -3.69
C ARG A 84 3.68 1.61 -2.83
N THR A 85 3.78 1.98 -1.56
CA THR A 85 2.67 2.03 -0.61
C THR A 85 2.63 3.42 0.00
N ALA A 86 1.59 4.19 -0.32
CA ALA A 86 1.37 5.54 0.18
C ALA A 86 0.23 5.57 1.20
N PHE A 87 0.42 6.32 2.28
CA PHE A 87 -0.55 6.49 3.34
C PHE A 87 -1.07 7.93 3.32
N PHE A 88 -2.40 8.07 3.34
CA PHE A 88 -3.08 9.36 3.26
C PHE A 88 -4.02 9.57 4.44
N ARG A 89 -4.16 10.82 4.87
CA ARG A 89 -5.12 11.23 5.90
C ARG A 89 -6.10 12.24 5.35
N LEU A 90 -7.37 12.02 5.60
CA LEU A 90 -8.38 13.04 5.37
C LEU A 90 -8.20 14.19 6.37
N GLN A 91 -8.30 15.43 5.89
CA GLN A 91 -8.30 16.62 6.74
C GLN A 91 -9.54 16.63 7.66
N PRO A 92 -9.41 17.13 8.91
CA PRO A 92 -10.56 17.27 9.81
C PRO A 92 -11.67 18.13 9.20
N GLY A 93 -12.91 17.67 9.31
CA GLY A 93 -14.09 18.41 8.87
C GLY A 93 -14.41 18.30 7.37
N VAL A 94 -13.63 17.56 6.60
CA VAL A 94 -13.96 17.26 5.20
C VAL A 94 -15.17 16.31 5.14
N ASP A 95 -16.14 16.63 4.27
CA ASP A 95 -17.35 15.84 4.10
C ASP A 95 -17.13 14.53 3.34
N ALA A 96 -18.12 13.63 3.47
CA ALA A 96 -18.07 12.31 2.85
C ALA A 96 -18.09 12.34 1.31
N ASP A 97 -18.75 13.34 0.71
CA ASP A 97 -18.82 13.46 -0.76
C ASP A 97 -17.45 13.85 -1.34
N THR A 98 -16.70 14.67 -0.61
CA THR A 98 -15.32 15.07 -0.93
C THR A 98 -14.36 13.91 -0.73
N ALA A 99 -14.48 13.17 0.37
CA ALA A 99 -13.71 11.94 0.56
C ALA A 99 -13.97 10.93 -0.58
N ALA A 100 -15.23 10.76 -0.98
CA ALA A 100 -15.59 9.88 -2.09
C ALA A 100 -15.10 10.39 -3.46
N ARG A 101 -15.00 11.72 -3.67
CA ARG A 101 -14.35 12.30 -4.87
C ARG A 101 -12.86 11.96 -4.91
N PHE A 102 -12.16 12.13 -3.80
CA PHE A 102 -10.75 11.77 -3.70
C PHE A 102 -10.50 10.30 -4.07
N GLU A 103 -11.29 9.37 -3.51
CA GLU A 103 -11.19 7.94 -3.84
C GLU A 103 -11.38 7.67 -5.34
N ARG A 104 -12.37 8.31 -5.96
CA ARG A 104 -12.63 8.15 -7.41
C ARG A 104 -11.48 8.68 -8.26
N ASP A 105 -10.96 9.86 -7.92
CA ASP A 105 -9.89 10.50 -8.69
C ASP A 105 -8.59 9.69 -8.58
N LEU A 106 -8.29 9.18 -7.38
CA LEU A 106 -7.11 8.33 -7.16
C LEU A 106 -7.24 7.00 -7.93
N LEU A 107 -8.41 6.37 -7.91
CA LEU A 107 -8.70 5.16 -8.68
C LEU A 107 -8.75 5.39 -10.20
N ALA A 108 -8.89 6.64 -10.66
CA ALA A 108 -8.82 7.00 -12.07
C ALA A 108 -7.37 7.11 -12.57
N MET A 109 -6.38 7.35 -11.70
CA MET A 109 -4.98 7.51 -12.11
C MET A 109 -4.47 6.42 -13.06
N PRO A 110 -4.71 5.11 -12.82
CA PRO A 110 -4.20 4.06 -13.69
C PRO A 110 -4.77 4.12 -15.11
N LEU A 111 -5.93 4.74 -15.33
CA LEU A 111 -6.50 4.93 -16.68
C LEU A 111 -5.64 5.87 -17.53
N TYR A 112 -4.95 6.82 -16.89
CA TYR A 112 -4.17 7.86 -17.56
C TYR A 112 -2.67 7.64 -17.47
N ILE A 113 -2.19 7.02 -16.40
CA ILE A 113 -0.76 6.84 -16.11
C ILE A 113 -0.38 5.38 -16.37
N PRO A 114 0.16 5.05 -17.56
CA PRO A 114 0.40 3.66 -17.95
C PRO A 114 1.47 2.98 -17.09
N GLU A 115 2.35 3.75 -16.43
CA GLU A 115 3.41 3.28 -15.55
C GLU A 115 2.86 2.51 -14.34
N ILE A 116 1.66 2.84 -13.86
CA ILE A 116 0.99 2.10 -12.79
C ILE A 116 0.53 0.75 -13.37
N ARG A 117 1.18 -0.34 -12.98
CA ARG A 117 0.92 -1.68 -13.54
C ARG A 117 -0.15 -2.42 -12.75
N ASN A 118 -0.01 -2.47 -11.44
CA ASN A 118 -1.03 -3.04 -10.55
C ASN A 118 -1.30 -2.02 -9.45
N TRP A 119 -2.53 -1.98 -8.92
CA TRP A 119 -2.90 -1.00 -7.91
C TRP A 119 -4.02 -1.47 -6.99
N ARG A 120 -4.05 -0.88 -5.79
CA ARG A 120 -5.14 -1.03 -4.82
C ARG A 120 -5.28 0.21 -3.95
N LEU A 121 -6.51 0.69 -3.82
CA LEU A 121 -6.90 1.66 -2.80
C LEU A 121 -7.69 0.94 -1.72
N SER A 122 -7.28 1.14 -0.47
CA SER A 122 -7.97 0.64 0.70
C SER A 122 -8.27 1.77 1.67
N ARG A 123 -9.45 1.72 2.32
CA ARG A 123 -9.70 2.48 3.54
C ARG A 123 -8.99 1.80 4.69
N ALA A 124 -8.36 2.60 5.55
CA ALA A 124 -7.61 2.11 6.69
C ALA A 124 -8.32 2.44 8.00
N SER A 125 -8.19 1.55 8.97
CA SER A 125 -8.59 1.76 10.37
C SER A 125 -7.51 1.20 11.29
N ALA A 126 -7.34 1.79 12.47
CA ALA A 126 -6.35 1.31 13.43
C ALA A 126 -6.66 -0.13 13.89
N ALA A 127 -5.65 -1.00 13.81
CA ALA A 127 -5.73 -2.36 14.36
C ALA A 127 -5.41 -2.37 15.87
N GLY A 128 -5.74 -3.47 16.56
CA GLY A 128 -5.63 -3.56 18.02
C GLY A 128 -4.22 -3.46 18.61
N TRP A 129 -3.17 -3.52 17.80
CA TRP A 129 -1.76 -3.34 18.19
C TRP A 129 -1.15 -2.05 17.64
N HIS A 130 -1.99 -1.12 17.18
CA HIS A 130 -1.58 0.22 16.80
C HIS A 130 -1.03 0.97 18.02
N ARG A 131 0.12 1.64 17.84
CA ARG A 131 0.80 2.43 18.86
C ARG A 131 1.49 3.62 18.21
N ALA A 132 0.77 4.69 17.90
CA ALA A 132 1.34 5.94 17.43
C ALA A 132 0.61 7.11 18.10
N ASP A 133 1.34 8.19 18.39
CA ASP A 133 0.76 9.46 18.83
C ASP A 133 0.60 10.38 17.62
N ALA A 134 -0.27 9.96 16.69
CA ALA A 134 -0.57 10.68 15.47
C ALA A 134 -1.98 10.33 15.00
N THR A 135 -2.59 11.22 14.21
CA THR A 135 -3.88 10.95 13.55
C THR A 135 -3.81 9.65 12.75
N ASP A 136 -4.90 8.89 12.73
CA ASP A 136 -4.97 7.65 11.97
C ASP A 136 -4.88 7.90 10.46
N TRP A 137 -4.28 6.95 9.76
CA TRP A 137 -4.31 6.91 8.31
C TRP A 137 -5.71 6.57 7.83
N THR A 138 -6.23 7.33 6.86
CA THR A 138 -7.56 7.11 6.28
C THR A 138 -7.51 6.18 5.09
N TRP A 139 -6.44 6.25 4.28
CA TRP A 139 -6.26 5.40 3.11
C TRP A 139 -4.85 4.86 2.98
N VAL A 140 -4.76 3.68 2.37
CA VAL A 140 -3.53 3.10 1.85
C VAL A 140 -3.69 2.94 0.33
N TRP A 141 -2.75 3.52 -0.42
CA TRP A 141 -2.68 3.44 -1.87
C TRP A 141 -1.44 2.66 -2.29
N GLU A 142 -1.65 1.46 -2.80
CA GLU A 142 -0.61 0.56 -3.26
C GLU A 142 -0.53 0.54 -4.77
N GLN A 143 0.68 0.55 -5.30
CA GLN A 143 0.97 0.58 -6.73
C GLN A 143 2.21 -0.26 -7.02
N GLU A 144 2.23 -0.92 -8.17
CA GLU A 144 3.41 -1.64 -8.68
C GLU A 144 3.83 -1.10 -10.04
N PHE A 145 5.15 -0.98 -10.23
CA PHE A 145 5.82 -0.43 -11.41
C PHE A 145 6.86 -1.42 -11.94
N ASN A 146 7.21 -1.30 -13.22
CA ASN A 146 8.27 -2.11 -13.85
C ASN A 146 9.64 -1.86 -13.21
N ASP A 147 9.93 -0.60 -12.89
CA ASP A 147 11.21 -0.15 -12.40
C ASP A 147 11.06 1.19 -11.66
N LEU A 148 12.15 1.62 -11.03
CA LEU A 148 12.19 2.87 -10.26
C LEU A 148 12.12 4.11 -11.18
N ASP A 149 12.62 4.01 -12.41
CA ASP A 149 12.61 5.12 -13.37
C ASP A 149 11.18 5.48 -13.78
N GLY A 150 10.32 4.48 -14.00
CA GLY A 150 8.89 4.66 -14.26
C GLY A 150 8.17 5.38 -13.11
N LEU A 151 8.50 5.02 -11.86
CA LEU A 151 7.93 5.64 -10.66
C LEU A 151 8.45 7.07 -10.46
N THR A 152 9.75 7.31 -10.57
CA THR A 152 10.36 8.61 -10.22
C THR A 152 10.38 9.61 -11.35
N GLY A 153 10.21 9.15 -12.60
CA GLY A 153 10.16 9.98 -13.80
C GLY A 153 8.73 10.12 -14.33
N PRO A 154 8.32 9.32 -15.34
CA PRO A 154 7.06 9.51 -16.05
C PRO A 154 5.82 9.59 -15.16
N TYR A 155 5.73 8.79 -14.09
CA TYR A 155 4.64 8.87 -13.12
C TYR A 155 4.56 10.25 -12.44
N MET A 156 5.68 10.76 -11.90
CA MET A 156 5.71 12.03 -11.16
C MET A 156 5.42 13.23 -12.04
N ILE A 157 5.86 13.22 -13.30
CA ILE A 157 5.70 14.37 -14.22
C ILE A 157 4.42 14.30 -15.05
N HIS A 158 3.60 13.24 -14.91
CA HIS A 158 2.42 13.07 -15.73
C HIS A 158 1.37 14.16 -15.42
N PRO A 159 0.78 14.85 -16.42
CA PRO A 159 -0.23 15.89 -16.21
C PRO A 159 -1.38 15.50 -15.29
N HIS A 160 -1.84 14.25 -15.42
CA HIS A 160 -2.88 13.75 -14.52
C HIS A 160 -2.41 13.66 -13.06
N HIS A 161 -1.14 13.37 -12.79
CA HIS A 161 -0.60 13.39 -11.44
C HIS A 161 -0.59 14.83 -10.89
N TRP A 162 0.23 15.70 -11.48
CA TRP A 162 0.48 17.01 -10.89
C TRP A 162 -0.67 18.01 -11.04
N ALA A 163 -1.48 17.93 -12.10
CA ALA A 163 -2.60 18.86 -12.27
C ALA A 163 -3.90 18.38 -11.62
N HIS A 164 -4.10 17.05 -11.49
CA HIS A 164 -5.38 16.51 -11.04
C HIS A 164 -5.33 15.82 -9.68
N ILE A 165 -4.20 15.25 -9.27
CA ILE A 165 -4.07 14.56 -7.99
C ILE A 165 -3.43 15.46 -6.94
N ASP A 166 -2.37 16.19 -7.28
CA ASP A 166 -1.64 17.01 -6.30
C ASP A 166 -2.50 18.12 -5.66
N ARG A 167 -3.54 18.59 -6.35
CA ARG A 167 -4.52 19.55 -5.79
C ARG A 167 -5.16 19.06 -4.48
N TRP A 168 -5.31 17.76 -4.30
CA TRP A 168 -5.87 17.20 -3.07
C TRP A 168 -4.97 17.40 -1.85
N PHE A 169 -3.67 17.61 -2.08
CA PHE A 169 -2.63 17.80 -1.06
C PHE A 169 -2.22 19.26 -0.93
N ASP A 170 -2.39 20.07 -1.97
CA ASP A 170 -1.95 21.47 -2.03
C ASP A 170 -2.95 22.43 -1.33
N PRO A 171 -2.55 23.12 -0.25
CA PRO A 171 -3.39 24.13 0.42
C PRO A 171 -3.81 25.31 -0.48
N GLU A 172 -3.04 25.60 -1.53
CA GLU A 172 -3.32 26.73 -2.44
C GLU A 172 -4.31 26.37 -3.55
N SER A 173 -4.66 25.08 -3.70
CA SER A 173 -5.55 24.62 -4.78
C SER A 173 -7.01 25.01 -4.58
N GLY A 174 -7.42 25.28 -3.33
CA GLY A 174 -8.83 25.43 -2.93
C GLY A 174 -9.61 24.11 -2.84
N ASP A 175 -9.02 22.99 -3.25
CA ASP A 175 -9.59 21.64 -3.28
C ASP A 175 -8.96 20.72 -2.20
N GLN A 176 -8.04 21.23 -1.38
CA GLN A 176 -7.31 20.41 -0.41
C GLN A 176 -8.26 19.59 0.46
N ALA A 177 -8.03 18.28 0.49
CA ALA A 177 -8.76 17.35 1.35
C ALA A 177 -7.81 16.43 2.14
N ILE A 178 -6.54 16.34 1.75
CA ILE A 178 -5.58 15.40 2.30
C ILE A 178 -4.50 16.14 3.10
N ASP A 179 -4.11 15.58 4.23
CA ASP A 179 -2.99 16.05 5.03
C ASP A 179 -1.68 16.01 4.23
N VAL A 180 -0.91 17.09 4.29
CA VAL A 180 0.41 17.21 3.66
C VAL A 180 1.43 16.26 4.28
N ASN A 181 1.19 15.81 5.52
CA ASN A 181 2.01 14.82 6.22
C ASN A 181 1.63 13.41 5.76
N LEU A 182 2.17 13.05 4.61
CA LEU A 182 2.06 11.74 3.99
C LEU A 182 3.24 10.82 4.38
N SER A 183 3.07 9.52 4.15
CA SER A 183 4.15 8.54 4.26
C SER A 183 4.13 7.63 3.04
N HIS A 184 5.30 7.35 2.45
CA HIS A 184 5.46 6.52 1.26
C HIS A 184 6.55 5.46 1.43
N ALA A 185 6.22 4.18 1.46
CA ALA A 185 7.22 3.14 1.26
C ALA A 185 7.37 2.89 -0.25
N PHE A 186 8.59 2.71 -0.74
CA PHE A 186 8.78 2.04 -2.03
C PHE A 186 10.07 1.24 -2.05
N SER A 187 9.95 -0.01 -2.47
CA SER A 187 11.01 -1.02 -2.44
C SER A 187 10.87 -1.97 -3.62
N ALA A 188 11.96 -2.67 -3.94
CA ALA A 188 11.92 -3.74 -4.93
C ALA A 188 11.07 -4.92 -4.44
N PHE A 189 10.41 -5.61 -5.36
CA PHE A 189 9.76 -6.91 -5.11
C PHE A 189 10.23 -7.96 -6.12
N GLY A 190 10.18 -9.24 -5.72
CA GLY A 190 10.49 -10.35 -6.63
C GLY A 190 9.32 -10.73 -7.53
N GLU A 191 8.12 -10.77 -6.97
CA GLU A 191 6.85 -11.04 -7.66
C GLU A 191 5.75 -10.08 -7.16
N SER A 192 4.71 -9.89 -7.97
CA SER A 192 3.59 -8.99 -7.65
C SER A 192 2.82 -9.46 -6.41
N LEU A 193 2.93 -8.72 -5.31
CA LEU A 193 2.17 -9.02 -4.10
C LEU A 193 0.68 -8.77 -4.33
N LEU A 194 0.34 -7.71 -5.06
CA LEU A 194 -1.06 -7.39 -5.37
C LEU A 194 -1.71 -8.51 -6.20
N ALA A 195 -0.99 -9.10 -7.16
CA ALA A 195 -1.52 -10.23 -7.92
C ALA A 195 -1.64 -11.49 -7.07
N LEU A 196 -0.65 -11.78 -6.21
CA LEU A 196 -0.71 -12.92 -5.29
C LEU A 196 -1.94 -12.85 -4.37
N GLU A 197 -2.30 -11.66 -3.89
CA GLU A 197 -3.46 -11.48 -3.01
C GLU A 197 -4.79 -11.43 -3.78
N LEU A 198 -4.84 -10.75 -4.92
CA LEU A 198 -6.08 -10.50 -5.66
C LEU A 198 -6.48 -11.64 -6.61
N ILE A 199 -5.57 -12.56 -6.93
CA ILE A 199 -5.85 -13.73 -7.76
C ILE A 199 -5.94 -14.97 -6.86
N PRO A 200 -7.13 -15.55 -6.67
CA PRO A 200 -7.28 -16.78 -5.90
C PRO A 200 -6.48 -17.93 -6.52
N PRO A 201 -5.84 -18.79 -5.71
CA PRO A 201 -5.18 -19.98 -6.21
C PRO A 201 -6.20 -20.90 -6.92
N GLY A 202 -6.07 -21.04 -8.24
CA GLY A 202 -6.91 -21.94 -9.07
C GLY A 202 -7.48 -21.36 -10.36
N ILE A 203 -7.36 -20.05 -10.63
CA ILE A 203 -7.96 -19.42 -11.83
C ILE A 203 -7.02 -19.40 -13.06
N ASN A 204 -5.79 -19.93 -12.94
CA ASN A 204 -4.83 -20.00 -14.05
C ASN A 204 -5.20 -20.96 -15.21
N GLY A 205 -6.38 -21.59 -15.18
CA GLY A 205 -6.82 -22.57 -16.17
C GLY A 205 -7.83 -22.11 -17.22
N LEU A 206 -8.40 -20.91 -17.14
CA LEU A 206 -9.59 -20.56 -17.95
C LEU A 206 -9.51 -19.30 -18.82
N CYS A 207 -8.40 -18.54 -18.79
CA CYS A 207 -8.29 -17.33 -19.62
C CYS A 207 -7.28 -17.45 -20.76
N ASN A 208 -7.24 -18.61 -21.41
CA ASN A 208 -6.58 -18.80 -22.70
C ASN A 208 -7.56 -19.42 -23.70
N GLN A 209 -8.71 -18.79 -23.89
CA GLN A 209 -9.59 -18.94 -25.05
C GLN A 209 -10.75 -17.92 -24.96
N ALA A 210 -10.57 -16.74 -25.57
CA ALA A 210 -11.58 -16.06 -26.39
C ALA A 210 -11.17 -14.60 -26.69
N ARG A 211 -10.75 -14.41 -27.95
CA ARG A 211 -10.74 -13.17 -28.77
C ARG A 211 -9.77 -12.05 -28.43
#